data_AF-A0A496RPT3-F1
#
_entry.id   AF-A0A496RPT3-F1
#
_cell.length_a   1.000
_cell.length_b   1.000
_cell.length_c   1.000
_cell.angle_alpha   90.00
_cell.angle_beta   90.00
_cell.angle_gamma   90.00
#
_symmetry.space_group_name_H-M   'P 1'
#
loop_
_entity.id
_entity.type
_entity.pdbx_description
1 polymer ?
#
loop_
_entity_poly.entity_id
_entity_poly.type
_entity_poly.pdbx_seq_one_letter_code
_entity_poly.pdbx_strand_id
1 'polypeptide(L)'
;MEFKNVLGYALIAAIICICYVNQQVEIVKLGYKLHSKENKLSRIMDKKRKLLYYDNSLKSPKYLASMLKNNSLDLTFPEPALVAKVRIVSRRKPLIARAVSSAPRVSLLDAFVPKVQAALNTGK
;
A
#
# COMPACT_ATOMS: atom_id res chain seq x y z
N MET A 1 4.19 29.16 55.51
CA MET A 1 3.36 28.49 54.47
C MET A 1 3.88 28.73 53.05
N GLU A 2 4.63 29.80 52.79
CA GLU A 2 5.03 30.18 51.43
C GLU A 2 5.99 29.20 50.73
N PHE A 3 6.90 28.56 51.48
CA PHE A 3 7.86 27.59 50.92
C PHE A 3 7.19 26.37 50.26
N LYS A 4 6.05 25.91 50.79
CA LYS A 4 5.30 24.78 50.22
C LYS A 4 4.66 25.16 48.88
N ASN A 5 4.21 26.41 48.75
CA ASN A 5 3.62 26.91 47.51
C ASN A 5 4.69 27.07 46.43
N VAL A 6 5.85 27.61 46.78
CA VAL A 6 7.00 27.74 45.86
C VAL A 6 7.46 26.37 45.34
N LEU A 7 7.57 25.37 46.21
CA LEU A 7 7.92 24.00 45.81
C LEU A 7 6.87 23.40 44.86
N GLY A 8 5.58 23.67 45.09
CA GLY A 8 4.49 23.24 44.22
C GLY A 8 4.59 23.84 42.81
N TYR A 9 4.84 25.15 42.71
CA TYR A 9 5.04 25.80 41.40
C TYR A 9 6.26 25.27 40.66
N ALA A 10 7.36 24.99 41.36
CA ALA A 10 8.55 24.40 40.75
C ALA A 10 8.29 23.00 40.18
N LEU A 11 7.51 22.17 40.89
CA LEU A 11 7.09 20.84 40.41
C LEU A 11 6.22 20.93 39.15
N ILE A 12 5.24 21.84 39.15
CA ILE A 12 4.37 22.05 37.99
C ILE A 12 5.17 22.54 36.78
N ALA A 13 6.09 23.49 36.99
CA ALA A 13 6.96 23.98 35.93
C ALA A 13 7.86 22.88 35.36
N ALA A 14 8.39 22.00 36.20
CA ALA A 14 9.19 20.86 35.76
C ALA A 14 8.37 19.88 34.91
N ILE A 15 7.14 19.57 35.31
CA ILE A 15 6.23 18.70 34.55
C ILE A 15 5.89 19.31 33.19
N ILE A 16 5.57 20.61 33.15
CA ILE A 16 5.28 21.33 31.91
C ILE A 16 6.49 21.29 30.97
N CYS A 17 7.70 21.49 31.49
CA CYS A 17 8.92 21.42 30.70
C CYS A 17 9.13 20.04 30.06
N ILE A 18 8.94 18.96 30.82
CA ILE A 18 9.04 17.59 30.31
C ILE A 18 7.96 17.32 29.25
N CYS A 19 6.72 17.74 29.50
CA CYS A 19 5.63 17.62 28.54
C CYS A 19 5.91 18.37 27.24
N TYR A 20 6.45 19.59 27.33
CA TYR A 20 6.78 20.41 26.16
C TYR A 20 7.79 19.71 25.24
N VAL A 21 8.88 19.19 25.81
CA VAL A 21 9.89 18.45 25.04
C VAL A 21 9.29 17.20 24.39
N ASN A 22 8.47 16.44 25.11
CA ASN A 22 7.80 15.27 24.55
C ASN A 22 6.87 15.63 23.37
N GLN A 23 6.08 16.68 23.51
CA GLN A 23 5.23 17.19 22.42
C GLN A 23 6.08 17.58 21.20
N GLN A 24 7.19 18.27 21.41
CA GLN A 24 8.08 18.68 20.34
C GLN A 24 8.66 17.48 19.58
N VAL A 25 9.09 16.43 20.29
CA VAL A 25 9.60 15.19 19.69
C VAL A 25 8.50 14.47 18.89
N GLU A 26 7.28 14.41 19.43
CA GLU A 26 6.16 13.78 18.73
C GLU A 26 5.79 14.49 17.44
N ILE A 27 5.77 15.83 17.46
CA ILE A 27 5.51 16.65 16.28
C ILE A 27 6.53 16.36 15.18
N VAL A 28 7.83 16.32 15.54
CA VAL A 28 8.90 16.02 14.59
C VAL A 28 8.75 14.59 14.03
N LYS A 29 8.44 13.61 14.89
CA LYS A 29 8.21 12.22 14.47
C LYS A 29 7.02 12.09 13.51
N LEU A 30 5.94 12.82 13.77
CA LEU A 30 4.77 12.88 12.88
C LEU A 30 5.15 13.54 11.55
N GLY A 31 5.95 14.61 11.57
CA GLY A 31 6.50 15.25 10.38
C GLY A 31 7.28 14.28 9.49
N TYR A 32 8.20 13.48 10.06
CA TYR A 32 8.92 12.46 9.31
C TYR A 32 8.01 11.38 8.73
N LYS A 33 7.01 10.91 9.50
CA LYS A 33 6.03 9.92 9.01
C LYS A 33 5.21 10.48 7.86
N LEU A 34 4.76 11.72 7.95
CA LEU A 34 3.99 12.40 6.92
C LEU A 34 4.84 12.54 5.65
N HIS A 35 6.06 13.06 5.78
CA HIS A 35 6.97 13.23 4.65
C HIS A 35 7.30 11.89 3.96
N SER A 36 7.48 10.81 4.72
CA SER A 36 7.66 9.47 4.15
C SER A 36 6.44 9.01 3.33
N LYS A 37 5.22 9.34 3.79
CA LYS A 37 3.97 9.02 3.09
C LYS A 37 3.81 9.86 1.83
N GLU A 38 4.12 11.16 1.88
CA GLU A 38 4.13 12.05 0.72
C GLU A 38 5.11 11.57 -0.35
N ASN A 39 6.32 11.18 0.03
CA ASN A 39 7.30 10.62 -0.90
C ASN A 39 6.82 9.33 -1.57
N LYS A 40 6.14 8.46 -0.81
CA LYS A 40 5.51 7.25 -1.38
C LYS A 40 4.40 7.61 -2.36
N LEU A 41 3.56 8.58 -2.02
CA LEU A 41 2.48 9.04 -2.87
C LEU A 41 3.00 9.65 -4.18
N SER A 42 4.02 10.52 -4.10
CA SER A 42 4.70 11.11 -5.26
C SER A 42 5.24 10.03 -6.20
N ARG A 43 5.95 9.02 -5.67
CA ARG A 43 6.45 7.89 -6.49
C ARG A 43 5.33 7.12 -7.18
N ILE A 44 4.18 6.94 -6.53
CA ILE A 44 3.02 6.27 -7.14
C ILE A 44 2.41 7.14 -8.24
N MET A 45 2.31 8.46 -8.03
CA MET A 45 1.84 9.39 -9.05
C MET A 45 2.76 9.41 -10.27
N ASP A 46 4.07 9.39 -10.09
CA ASP A 46 5.04 9.32 -11.19
C ASP A 46 4.89 8.01 -11.98
N LYS A 47 4.73 6.88 -11.27
CA LYS A 47 4.44 5.60 -11.92
C LYS A 47 3.13 5.66 -12.71
N LYS A 48 2.06 6.22 -12.13
CA LYS A 48 0.77 6.41 -12.81
C LYS A 48 0.94 7.27 -14.07
N ARG A 49 1.70 8.36 -14.00
CA ARG A 49 1.97 9.24 -15.15
C ARG A 49 2.73 8.51 -16.25
N LYS A 50 3.75 7.71 -15.91
CA LYS A 50 4.48 6.87 -16.87
C LYS A 50 3.56 5.83 -17.52
N LEU A 51 2.74 5.14 -16.73
CA LEU A 51 1.75 4.18 -17.21
C LEU A 51 0.76 4.83 -18.19
N LEU A 52 0.24 6.02 -17.87
CA LEU A 52 -0.64 6.77 -18.76
C LEU A 52 0.07 7.21 -20.05
N TYR A 53 1.35 7.62 -19.95
CA TYR A 53 2.14 7.93 -21.13
C TYR A 53 2.30 6.71 -22.04
N TYR A 54 2.64 5.55 -21.48
CA TYR A 54 2.72 4.30 -22.24
C TYR A 54 1.37 3.90 -22.82
N ASP A 55 0.29 3.97 -22.05
CA ASP A 55 -1.05 3.66 -22.52
C ASP A 55 -1.46 4.57 -23.69
N ASN A 56 -1.19 5.88 -23.60
CA ASN A 56 -1.43 6.82 -24.70
C ASN A 56 -0.54 6.55 -25.92
N SER A 57 0.71 6.15 -25.69
CA SER A 57 1.66 5.77 -26.74
C SER A 57 1.26 4.46 -27.43
N LEU A 58 0.72 3.48 -26.69
CA LEU A 58 0.17 2.22 -27.19
C LEU A 58 -1.17 2.41 -27.92
N LYS A 59 -2.02 3.32 -27.43
CA LYS A 59 -3.30 3.69 -28.04
C LYS A 59 -3.16 4.53 -29.31
N SER A 60 -1.97 5.05 -29.60
CA SER A 60 -1.67 5.73 -30.85
C SER A 60 -1.43 4.70 -31.96
N PRO A 61 -2.39 4.46 -32.89
CA PRO A 61 -2.20 3.51 -33.98
C PRO A 61 -1.01 3.91 -34.88
N LYS A 62 -0.69 5.20 -34.98
CA LYS A 62 0.46 5.72 -35.75
C LYS A 62 1.80 5.38 -35.09
N TYR A 63 1.87 5.41 -33.77
CA TYR A 63 3.10 5.06 -33.04
C TYR A 63 3.32 3.55 -33.00
N LEU A 64 2.25 2.77 -32.83
CA LEU A 64 2.30 1.31 -32.92
C LEU A 64 2.71 0.85 -34.32
N ALA A 65 2.16 1.44 -35.38
CA ALA A 65 2.51 1.13 -36.76
C ALA A 65 3.98 1.45 -37.09
N SER A 66 4.52 2.56 -36.59
CA SER A 66 5.94 2.93 -36.80
C SER A 66 6.91 2.06 -35.99
N MET A 67 6.58 1.70 -34.75
CA MET A 67 7.36 0.74 -33.94
C MET A 67 7.36 -0.67 -34.55
N LEU A 68 6.23 -1.13 -35.11
CA LEU A 68 6.14 -2.46 -35.75
C LEU A 68 6.85 -2.49 -37.11
N LYS A 69 6.78 -1.40 -37.88
CA LYS A 69 7.54 -1.24 -39.14
C LYS A 69 9.06 -1.30 -38.89
N ASN A 70 9.54 -0.71 -37.79
CA ASN A 70 10.96 -0.78 -37.39
C ASN A 70 11.38 -2.20 -36.94
N ASN A 71 10.45 -3.04 -36.51
CA ASN A 71 10.70 -4.44 -36.13
C ASN A 71 10.41 -5.42 -37.28
N SER A 72 10.39 -4.95 -38.53
CA SER A 72 10.23 -5.78 -39.75
C SER A 72 8.96 -6.63 -39.78
N LEU A 73 7.88 -6.15 -39.17
CA LEU A 73 6.53 -6.69 -39.35
C LEU A 73 5.73 -5.74 -40.24
N ASP A 74 5.61 -6.09 -41.51
CA ASP A 74 4.83 -5.33 -42.48
C ASP A 74 3.34 -5.62 -42.26
N LEU A 75 2.71 -4.79 -41.42
CA LEU A 75 1.27 -4.83 -41.21
C LEU A 75 0.61 -3.94 -42.24
N THR A 76 0.29 -4.53 -43.40
CA THR A 76 -0.75 -3.99 -44.28
C THR A 76 -2.05 -3.94 -43.48
N PHE A 77 -2.44 -2.74 -43.04
CA PHE A 77 -3.75 -2.55 -42.38
C PHE A 77 -4.85 -2.93 -43.38
N PRO A 78 -5.64 -3.97 -43.13
CA PRO A 78 -6.71 -4.34 -44.06
C PRO A 78 -7.80 -3.26 -44.03
N GLU A 79 -8.33 -2.97 -45.21
CA GLU A 79 -9.49 -2.09 -45.40
C GLU A 79 -10.63 -2.55 -44.48
N PRO A 80 -11.41 -1.63 -43.84
CA PRO A 80 -12.41 -1.98 -42.84
C PRO A 80 -13.49 -2.96 -43.33
N ALA A 81 -13.62 -3.15 -44.64
CA ALA A 81 -14.48 -4.15 -45.27
C ALA A 81 -14.03 -5.61 -45.04
N LEU A 82 -12.77 -5.86 -44.66
CA LEU A 82 -12.17 -7.19 -44.58
C LEU A 82 -11.83 -7.66 -43.15
N VAL A 83 -12.44 -7.05 -42.13
CA VAL A 83 -12.19 -7.41 -40.73
C VAL A 83 -13.11 -8.55 -40.30
N ALA A 84 -12.63 -9.78 -40.36
CA ALA A 84 -13.30 -10.92 -39.72
C ALA A 84 -13.23 -10.77 -38.19
N LYS A 85 -14.39 -10.64 -37.55
CA LYS A 85 -14.50 -10.51 -36.09
C LYS A 85 -14.22 -11.85 -35.41
N VAL A 86 -12.95 -12.15 -35.18
CA VAL A 86 -12.55 -13.36 -34.43
C VAL A 86 -12.87 -13.16 -32.96
N ARG A 87 -13.82 -13.95 -32.44
CA ARG A 87 -14.15 -14.00 -31.01
C ARG A 87 -13.00 -14.66 -30.26
N ILE A 88 -12.06 -13.86 -29.77
CA ILE A 88 -10.97 -14.37 -28.93
C ILE A 88 -11.58 -14.77 -27.58
N VAL A 89 -11.91 -16.05 -27.44
CA VAL A 89 -12.24 -16.64 -26.14
C VAL A 89 -10.93 -16.73 -25.35
N SER A 90 -10.66 -15.72 -24.52
CA SER A 90 -9.52 -15.73 -23.62
C SER A 90 -9.68 -16.88 -22.63
N ARG A 91 -9.06 -18.04 -22.91
CA ARG A 91 -8.86 -19.10 -21.93
C ARG A 91 -7.79 -18.63 -20.92
N ARG A 92 -8.17 -17.73 -20.02
CA ARG A 92 -7.40 -17.50 -18.80
C ARG A 92 -7.44 -18.80 -18.01
N LYS A 93 -6.34 -19.56 -18.02
CA LYS A 93 -6.14 -20.63 -17.04
C LYS A 93 -6.01 -19.95 -15.67
N PRO A 94 -6.89 -20.23 -14.68
CA PRO A 94 -6.72 -19.65 -13.36
C PRO A 94 -5.52 -20.32 -12.68
N LEU A 95 -4.38 -19.63 -12.63
CA LEU A 95 -3.19 -20.07 -11.89
C LEU A 95 -3.34 -19.90 -10.36
N ILE A 96 -4.57 -19.94 -9.82
CA ILE A 96 -4.85 -19.67 -8.40
C ILE A 96 -5.24 -20.94 -7.62
N ALA A 97 -5.42 -22.10 -8.27
CA ALA A 97 -5.86 -23.29 -7.56
C ALA A 97 -4.75 -24.10 -6.85
N ARG A 98 -3.46 -23.84 -7.12
CA ARG A 98 -2.37 -24.74 -6.64
C ARG A 98 -1.50 -24.21 -5.50
N ALA A 99 -1.72 -22.97 -5.05
CA ALA A 99 -0.98 -22.42 -3.90
C ALA A 99 -1.76 -22.48 -2.57
N VAL A 100 -3.03 -22.92 -2.58
CA VAL A 100 -3.89 -22.98 -1.38
C VAL A 100 -3.85 -24.35 -0.69
N SER A 101 -3.29 -25.39 -1.33
CA SER A 101 -3.31 -26.76 -0.79
C SER A 101 -2.04 -27.22 -0.07
N SER A 102 -1.04 -26.34 0.17
CA SER A 102 0.20 -26.75 0.86
C SER A 102 0.69 -25.76 1.92
N ALA A 103 -0.20 -24.93 2.47
CA ALA A 103 0.10 -24.17 3.68
C ALA A 103 -0.62 -24.84 4.86
N PRO A 104 0.08 -25.38 5.87
CA PRO A 104 -0.55 -25.75 7.12
C PRO A 104 -1.10 -24.46 7.74
N ARG A 105 -2.43 -24.35 7.79
CA ARG A 105 -3.10 -23.33 8.59
C ARG A 105 -2.84 -23.65 10.06
N VAL A 106 -1.72 -23.17 10.59
CA VAL A 106 -1.58 -23.00 12.03
C VAL A 106 -2.36 -21.75 12.39
N SER A 107 -3.62 -21.95 12.76
CA SER A 107 -4.51 -20.96 13.33
C SER A 107 -3.88 -20.42 14.61
N LEU A 108 -3.33 -19.20 14.55
CA LEU A 108 -2.86 -18.46 15.74
C LEU A 108 -3.97 -18.25 16.79
N LEU A 109 -5.24 -18.42 16.40
CA LEU A 109 -6.38 -18.33 17.30
C LEU A 109 -6.64 -19.62 18.09
N ASP A 110 -6.19 -20.79 17.65
CA ASP A 110 -6.43 -22.05 18.37
C ASP A 110 -5.49 -22.24 19.57
N ALA A 111 -4.34 -21.55 19.58
CA ALA A 111 -3.41 -21.55 20.71
C ALA A 111 -3.86 -20.63 21.87
N PHE A 112 -4.80 -19.70 21.64
CA PHE A 112 -5.19 -18.69 22.62
C PHE A 112 -6.50 -19.02 23.37
N VAL A 113 -7.32 -19.91 22.82
CA VAL A 113 -8.63 -20.26 23.39
C VAL A 113 -8.57 -21.17 24.65
N PRO A 114 -7.61 -22.11 24.85
CA PRO A 114 -7.70 -22.97 26.03
C PRO A 114 -7.31 -22.25 27.34
N LYS A 115 -6.57 -21.13 27.27
CA LYS A 115 -6.14 -20.38 28.47
C LYS A 115 -7.24 -19.50 29.06
N VAL A 116 -8.18 -19.03 28.26
CA VAL A 116 -9.30 -18.20 28.74
C VAL A 116 -10.39 -19.08 29.37
N GLN A 117 -10.64 -20.28 28.82
CA GLN A 117 -11.63 -21.20 29.38
C GLN A 117 -11.19 -21.81 30.73
N ALA A 118 -9.88 -22.02 30.94
CA ALA A 118 -9.35 -22.54 32.22
C ALA A 118 -9.39 -21.51 33.36
N ALA A 119 -9.28 -20.21 33.05
CA ALA A 119 -9.35 -19.13 34.05
C ALA A 119 -10.80 -18.83 34.52
N LEU A 120 -11.81 -19.23 33.75
CA LEU A 120 -13.23 -19.02 34.08
C LEU A 120 -13.84 -20.14 34.94
N ASN A 121 -13.23 -21.33 34.97
CA ASN A 121 -13.73 -22.48 35.74
C ASN A 121 -13.05 -22.67 37.11
N THR A 122 -12.06 -21.85 37.46
CA THR A 122 -11.35 -21.91 38.75
C THR A 122 -11.72 -20.78 39.72
N GLY A 123 -12.75 -19.99 39.39
CA GLY A 123 -13.32 -18.95 40.24
C GLY A 123 -14.67 -19.33 40.86
N LYS A 124 -14.76 -20.52 41.46
CA LYS A 124 -15.80 -20.85 42.44
C LYS A 124 -15.17 -21.02 43.80
#